data_AF-A0A968RJN5-F1
#
_entry.id   AF-A0A968RJN5-F1
#
_cell.length_a   1.000
_cell.length_b   1.000
_cell.length_c   1.000
_cell.angle_alpha   90.00
_cell.angle_beta   90.00
_cell.angle_gamma   90.00
#
_symmetry.space_group_name_H-M   'P 1'
#
loop_
_entity.id
_entity.type
_entity.pdbx_description
1 polymer ?
#
loop_
_entity_poly.entity_id
_entity_poly.type
_entity_poly.pdbx_seq_one_letter_code
_entity_poly.pdbx_strand_id
1 'polypeptide(L)'
;MRLIRYISLAFIFVFGLSTSAYSAGDPAVGQTIFANQCGSCHNRNMKDNLTGPALGGVQGRWESEADLYAWIRNSQAMIAKGHPRSVELWNQWKPTVMNNFTGLTDDEIAGLLAYIDGVYTGTYPPKVAGAEGEAVVVEDKGINVPLFIVLFVILALLAVVLARIISKFKLHGRTEGW
;
A
#
# COMPACT_ATOMS: atom_id res chain seq x y z
N MET A 1 -29.27 -49.83 26.70
CA MET A 1 -29.71 -48.42 26.59
C MET A 1 -28.72 -47.37 27.14
N ARG A 2 -27.97 -47.62 28.23
CA ARG A 2 -26.98 -46.64 28.74
C ARG A 2 -25.73 -46.50 27.85
N LEU A 3 -25.28 -47.59 27.21
CA LEU A 3 -24.10 -47.60 26.33
C LEU A 3 -24.29 -46.78 25.03
N ILE A 4 -25.51 -46.74 24.50
CA ILE A 4 -25.86 -45.98 23.29
C ILE A 4 -25.81 -44.46 23.55
N ARG A 5 -26.11 -44.00 24.79
CA ARG A 5 -26.00 -42.57 25.17
C ARG A 5 -24.56 -42.08 25.20
N TYR A 6 -23.59 -42.93 25.55
CA TYR A 6 -22.17 -42.55 25.55
C TYR A 6 -21.56 -42.51 24.14
N ILE A 7 -22.03 -43.35 23.22
CA ILE A 7 -21.62 -43.34 21.81
C ILE A 7 -22.14 -42.08 21.11
N SER A 8 -23.37 -41.64 21.41
CA SER A 8 -23.95 -40.39 20.89
C SER A 8 -23.29 -39.13 21.47
N LEU A 9 -22.82 -39.16 22.73
CA LEU A 9 -22.08 -38.04 23.34
C LEU A 9 -20.63 -37.94 22.84
N ALA A 10 -19.99 -39.08 22.50
CA ALA A 10 -18.67 -39.10 21.91
C ALA A 10 -18.65 -38.58 20.45
N PHE A 11 -19.74 -38.77 19.70
CA PHE A 11 -19.83 -38.32 18.31
C PHE A 11 -20.02 -36.80 18.15
N ILE A 12 -20.61 -36.14 19.15
CA ILE A 12 -20.78 -34.68 19.18
C ILE A 12 -19.48 -33.96 19.61
N PHE A 13 -18.59 -34.65 20.35
CA PHE A 13 -17.31 -34.08 20.77
C PHE A 13 -16.24 -34.05 19.66
N VAL A 14 -16.40 -34.87 18.60
CA VAL A 14 -15.45 -34.93 17.47
C VAL A 14 -15.78 -33.92 16.36
N PHE A 15 -16.99 -33.34 16.35
CA PHE A 15 -17.44 -32.37 15.34
C PHE A 15 -17.30 -30.89 15.77
N GLY A 16 -16.60 -30.62 16.86
CA GLY A 16 -16.54 -29.29 17.48
C GLY A 16 -15.29 -28.44 17.18
N LEU A 17 -14.34 -28.94 16.40
CA LEU A 17 -13.08 -28.24 16.15
C LEU A 17 -12.82 -28.04 14.65
N SER A 18 -13.75 -27.37 13.98
CA SER A 18 -13.41 -26.65 12.76
C SER A 18 -12.58 -25.43 13.17
N THR A 19 -11.27 -25.63 13.33
CA THR A 19 -10.35 -24.49 13.29
C THR A 19 -10.44 -23.92 11.88
N SER A 20 -11.16 -22.80 11.72
CA SER A 20 -11.02 -21.94 10.57
C SER A 20 -9.56 -21.49 10.56
N ALA A 21 -8.70 -22.23 9.88
CA ALA A 21 -7.37 -21.75 9.54
C ALA A 21 -7.62 -20.58 8.59
N TYR A 22 -7.67 -19.35 9.14
CA TYR A 22 -7.52 -18.16 8.33
C TYR A 22 -6.17 -18.30 7.65
N SER A 23 -6.18 -18.63 6.36
CA SER A 23 -4.97 -18.67 5.57
C SER A 23 -4.39 -17.26 5.63
N ALA A 24 -3.20 -17.10 6.20
CA ALA A 24 -2.43 -15.90 5.97
C ALA A 24 -2.30 -15.74 4.44
N GLY A 25 -2.81 -14.64 3.88
CA GLY A 25 -2.81 -14.43 2.43
C GLY A 25 -1.39 -14.46 1.87
N ASP A 26 -1.27 -14.64 0.55
CA ASP A 26 0.04 -14.80 -0.09
C ASP A 26 0.85 -13.47 -0.08
N PRO A 27 2.00 -13.39 0.64
CA PRO A 27 2.82 -12.19 0.68
C PRO A 27 3.46 -11.84 -0.67
N ALA A 28 3.59 -12.78 -1.62
CA ALA A 28 4.08 -12.48 -2.97
C ALA A 28 3.03 -11.69 -3.78
N VAL A 29 1.75 -12.05 -3.63
CA VAL A 29 0.63 -11.25 -4.15
C VAL A 29 0.62 -9.87 -3.47
N GLY A 30 0.78 -9.85 -2.14
CA GLY A 30 0.88 -8.62 -1.36
C GLY A 30 1.99 -7.66 -1.81
N GLN A 31 3.19 -8.19 -2.11
CA GLN A 31 4.30 -7.42 -2.66
C GLN A 31 3.92 -6.73 -3.98
N THR A 32 3.23 -7.46 -4.87
CA THR A 32 2.79 -6.94 -6.17
C THR A 32 1.77 -5.80 -5.99
N ILE A 33 0.79 -5.99 -5.11
CA ILE A 33 -0.19 -4.96 -4.75
C ILE A 33 0.51 -3.73 -4.18
N PHE A 34 1.42 -3.92 -3.21
CA PHE A 34 2.14 -2.82 -2.59
C PHE A 34 2.92 -2.02 -3.64
N ALA A 35 3.68 -2.69 -4.50
CA ALA A 35 4.49 -2.04 -5.53
C ALA A 35 3.66 -1.22 -6.53
N ASN A 36 2.46 -1.70 -6.89
CA ASN A 36 1.62 -1.09 -7.91
C ASN A 36 0.67 -0.03 -7.35
N GLN A 37 0.20 -0.17 -6.11
CA GLN A 37 -0.93 0.59 -5.58
C GLN A 37 -0.60 1.41 -4.31
N CYS A 38 0.43 1.02 -3.55
CA CYS A 38 0.72 1.63 -2.23
C CYS A 38 2.07 2.35 -2.16
N GLY A 39 3.08 1.84 -2.89
CA GLY A 39 4.48 2.23 -2.76
C GLY A 39 4.82 3.63 -3.28
N SER A 40 3.87 4.33 -3.92
CA SER A 40 4.01 5.74 -4.27
C SER A 40 3.81 6.67 -3.06
N CYS A 41 3.07 6.22 -2.05
CA CYS A 41 2.71 7.04 -0.89
C CYS A 41 3.25 6.49 0.43
N HIS A 42 3.47 5.18 0.54
CA HIS A 42 4.02 4.54 1.73
C HIS A 42 5.45 4.08 1.52
N ASN A 43 6.28 4.25 2.54
CA ASN A 43 7.69 3.90 2.46
C ASN A 43 7.90 2.39 2.42
N ARG A 44 8.75 1.92 1.48
CA ARG A 44 9.10 0.51 1.27
C ARG A 44 9.78 -0.13 2.48
N ASN A 45 10.44 0.65 3.33
CA ASN A 45 11.11 0.12 4.52
C ASN A 45 10.15 -0.18 5.67
N MET A 46 8.87 0.18 5.54
CA MET A 46 7.80 0.01 6.52
C MET A 46 8.04 0.74 7.86
N LYS A 47 9.11 1.50 8.00
CA LYS A 47 9.53 2.13 9.27
C LYS A 47 9.42 3.65 9.23
N ASP A 48 9.66 4.24 8.06
CA ASP A 48 9.63 5.69 7.89
C ASP A 48 8.33 6.16 7.25
N ASN A 49 7.97 7.39 7.58
CA ASN A 49 6.87 8.10 6.93
C ASN A 49 7.29 8.55 5.52
N LEU A 50 6.29 8.72 4.66
CA LEU A 50 6.42 9.38 3.36
C LEU A 50 5.21 10.32 3.19
N THR A 51 4.48 10.21 2.08
CA THR A 51 3.20 10.91 1.87
C THR A 51 2.14 10.40 2.84
N GLY A 52 2.20 9.10 3.17
CA GLY A 52 1.42 8.45 4.21
C GLY A 52 2.30 7.90 5.35
N PRO A 53 1.67 7.39 6.42
CA PRO A 53 2.37 6.85 7.59
C PRO A 53 3.17 5.59 7.28
N ALA A 54 4.19 5.31 8.10
CA ALA A 54 4.87 4.02 8.13
C ALA A 54 3.88 2.87 8.38
N LEU A 55 3.99 1.79 7.59
CA LEU A 55 3.05 0.68 7.64
C LEU A 55 3.47 -0.49 8.55
N GLY A 56 4.71 -0.52 9.02
CA GLY A 56 5.22 -1.58 9.89
C GLY A 56 4.41 -1.68 11.18
N GLY A 57 3.94 -2.89 11.51
CA GLY A 57 3.09 -3.14 12.68
C GLY A 57 1.68 -2.55 12.57
N VAL A 58 1.17 -2.28 11.36
CA VAL A 58 -0.17 -1.69 11.18
C VAL A 58 -1.28 -2.55 11.77
N GLN A 59 -1.20 -3.88 11.68
CA GLN A 59 -2.22 -4.77 12.24
C GLN A 59 -2.41 -4.58 13.76
N GLY A 60 -1.36 -4.18 14.49
CA GLY A 60 -1.45 -3.91 15.94
C GLY A 60 -2.01 -2.54 16.30
N ARG A 61 -2.28 -1.66 15.33
CA ARG A 61 -2.80 -0.29 15.54
C ARG A 61 -4.31 -0.17 15.31
N TRP A 62 -4.98 -1.28 14.99
CA TRP A 62 -6.42 -1.34 14.74
C TRP A 62 -7.05 -2.34 15.70
N GLU A 63 -8.24 -2.04 16.20
CA GLU A 63 -8.95 -2.88 17.18
C GLU A 63 -9.43 -4.20 16.54
N SER A 64 -9.78 -4.16 15.26
CA SER A 64 -10.20 -5.33 14.50
C SER A 64 -9.57 -5.36 13.11
N GLU A 65 -9.37 -6.56 12.60
CA GLU A 65 -8.94 -6.77 11.21
C GLU A 65 -9.97 -6.22 10.21
N ALA A 66 -11.27 -6.39 10.51
CA ALA A 66 -12.35 -5.90 9.68
C ALA A 66 -12.30 -4.37 9.49
N ASP A 67 -11.97 -3.61 10.54
CA ASP A 67 -11.84 -2.16 10.46
C ASP A 67 -10.62 -1.75 9.62
N LEU A 68 -9.49 -2.45 9.79
CA LEU A 68 -8.31 -2.24 8.94
C LEU A 68 -8.62 -2.53 7.46
N TYR A 69 -9.35 -3.60 7.18
CA TYR A 69 -9.72 -3.97 5.81
C TYR A 69 -10.69 -2.95 5.20
N ALA A 70 -11.68 -2.51 5.98
CA ALA A 70 -12.59 -1.44 5.58
C ALA A 70 -11.83 -0.13 5.30
N TRP A 71 -10.82 0.18 6.11
CA TRP A 71 -9.98 1.37 5.95
C TRP A 71 -9.17 1.30 4.67
N ILE A 72 -8.53 0.16 4.40
CA ILE A 72 -7.76 -0.09 3.18
C ILE A 72 -8.67 0.06 1.96
N ARG A 73 -9.90 -0.46 2.00
CA ARG A 73 -10.82 -0.36 0.85
C ARG A 73 -11.35 1.05 0.62
N ASN A 74 -11.75 1.75 1.67
CA ASN A 74 -12.38 3.05 1.57
C ASN A 74 -12.24 3.88 2.85
N SER A 75 -11.08 4.51 2.99
CA SER A 75 -10.74 5.36 4.14
C SER A 75 -11.76 6.50 4.35
N GLN A 76 -12.20 7.15 3.27
CA GLN A 76 -13.12 8.29 3.33
C GLN A 76 -14.51 7.91 3.83
N ALA A 77 -15.01 6.71 3.47
CA ALA A 77 -16.28 6.22 4.00
C ALA A 77 -16.21 5.97 5.51
N MET A 78 -15.09 5.47 6.03
CA MET A 78 -14.91 5.28 7.47
C MET A 78 -14.79 6.62 8.22
N ILE A 79 -14.11 7.59 7.64
CA ILE A 79 -14.02 8.96 8.19
C ILE A 79 -15.40 9.60 8.25
N ALA A 80 -16.19 9.50 7.18
CA ALA A 80 -17.54 10.03 7.12
C ALA A 80 -18.49 9.37 8.14
N LYS A 81 -18.29 8.08 8.44
CA LYS A 81 -19.00 7.35 9.50
C LYS A 81 -18.53 7.70 10.91
N GLY A 82 -17.49 8.53 11.05
CA GLY A 82 -16.96 8.95 12.34
C GLY A 82 -16.20 7.85 13.09
N HIS A 83 -15.65 6.85 12.38
CA HIS A 83 -14.89 5.78 13.03
C HIS A 83 -13.68 6.39 13.78
N PRO A 84 -13.49 6.14 15.09
CA PRO A 84 -12.56 6.90 15.93
C PRO A 84 -11.13 6.93 15.39
N ARG A 85 -10.59 5.74 15.06
CA ARG A 85 -9.23 5.62 14.51
C ARG A 85 -9.06 6.28 13.14
N SER A 86 -10.10 6.20 12.32
CA SER A 86 -10.12 6.77 10.97
C SER A 86 -10.11 8.30 11.01
N VAL A 87 -10.90 8.89 11.90
CA VAL A 87 -10.93 10.33 12.15
C VAL A 87 -9.61 10.81 12.77
N GLU A 88 -9.05 10.04 13.70
CA GLU A 88 -7.74 10.34 14.29
C GLU A 88 -6.64 10.39 13.22
N LEU A 89 -6.54 9.37 12.36
CA LEU A 89 -5.60 9.33 11.25
C LEU A 89 -5.83 10.48 10.26
N TRP A 90 -7.08 10.77 9.91
CA TRP A 90 -7.40 11.91 9.05
C TRP A 90 -6.93 13.23 9.64
N ASN A 91 -7.10 13.46 10.94
CA ASN A 91 -6.65 14.69 11.58
C ASN A 91 -5.13 14.87 11.56
N GLN A 92 -4.37 13.77 11.54
CA GLN A 92 -2.91 13.79 11.46
C GLN A 92 -2.39 13.96 10.02
N TRP A 93 -3.09 13.39 9.03
CA TRP A 93 -2.59 13.26 7.65
C TRP A 93 -3.34 14.10 6.61
N LYS A 94 -4.44 14.76 6.97
CA LYS A 94 -5.13 15.69 6.09
C LYS A 94 -4.17 16.81 5.63
N PRO A 95 -4.31 17.31 4.39
CA PRO A 95 -5.37 17.00 3.43
C PRO A 95 -5.08 15.79 2.51
N THR A 96 -4.07 14.96 2.80
CA THR A 96 -3.71 13.83 1.95
C THR A 96 -4.77 12.73 1.98
N VAL A 97 -5.36 12.43 0.83
CA VAL A 97 -6.40 11.40 0.69
C VAL A 97 -5.77 10.08 0.24
N MET A 98 -6.02 9.00 0.98
CA MET A 98 -5.71 7.64 0.54
C MET A 98 -6.73 7.20 -0.51
N ASN A 99 -6.24 6.70 -1.66
CA ASN A 99 -7.08 6.21 -2.75
C ASN A 99 -8.03 5.10 -2.28
N ASN A 100 -9.13 4.92 -3.01
CA ASN A 100 -10.09 3.84 -2.75
C ASN A 100 -9.66 2.56 -3.46
N PHE A 101 -9.65 1.46 -2.73
CA PHE A 101 -9.24 0.13 -3.20
C PHE A 101 -10.39 -0.88 -3.05
N THR A 102 -11.59 -0.50 -3.48
CA THR A 102 -12.83 -1.30 -3.30
C THR A 102 -12.82 -2.64 -4.04
N GLY A 103 -11.91 -2.81 -5.01
CA GLY A 103 -11.75 -4.06 -5.77
C GLY A 103 -10.89 -5.12 -5.08
N LEU A 104 -10.18 -4.78 -3.99
CA LEU A 104 -9.33 -5.76 -3.30
C LEU A 104 -10.19 -6.75 -2.50
N THR A 105 -9.93 -8.04 -2.69
CA THR A 105 -10.51 -9.14 -1.93
C THR A 105 -9.86 -9.25 -0.55
N ASP A 106 -10.51 -9.99 0.37
CA ASP A 106 -9.95 -10.18 1.72
C ASP A 106 -8.61 -10.92 1.68
N ASP A 107 -8.47 -11.91 0.78
CA ASP A 107 -7.22 -12.66 0.61
C ASP A 107 -6.08 -11.78 0.07
N GLU A 108 -6.38 -10.87 -0.85
CA GLU A 108 -5.41 -9.89 -1.37
C GLU A 108 -4.95 -8.91 -0.29
N ILE A 109 -5.87 -8.43 0.55
CA ILE A 109 -5.53 -7.56 1.69
C ILE A 109 -4.73 -8.33 2.74
N ALA A 110 -5.10 -9.58 3.02
CA ALA A 110 -4.36 -10.45 3.93
C ALA A 110 -2.92 -10.65 3.44
N GLY A 111 -2.73 -10.92 2.15
CA GLY A 111 -1.41 -11.04 1.52
C GLY A 111 -0.61 -9.73 1.57
N LEU A 112 -1.26 -8.59 1.32
CA LEU A 112 -0.64 -7.26 1.45
C LEU A 112 -0.14 -7.01 2.88
N LEU A 113 -0.95 -7.32 3.89
CA LEU A 113 -0.59 -7.15 5.29
C LEU A 113 0.50 -8.15 5.73
N ALA A 114 0.46 -9.38 5.23
CA ALA A 114 1.52 -10.36 5.45
C ALA A 114 2.86 -9.91 4.84
N TYR A 115 2.84 -9.30 3.65
CA TYR A 115 4.03 -8.70 3.04
C TYR A 115 4.58 -7.54 3.88
N ILE A 116 3.71 -6.61 4.31
CA ILE A 116 4.11 -5.46 5.14
C ILE A 116 4.75 -5.92 6.45
N ASP A 117 4.11 -6.85 7.14
CA ASP A 117 4.64 -7.41 8.39
C ASP A 117 5.95 -8.17 8.15
N GLY A 118 6.01 -8.95 7.07
CA GLY A 118 7.21 -9.70 6.72
C GLY A 118 8.42 -8.82 6.44
N VAL A 119 8.22 -7.70 5.73
CA VAL A 119 9.29 -6.70 5.49
C VAL A 119 9.67 -6.00 6.80
N TYR A 120 8.68 -5.64 7.63
CA TYR A 120 8.92 -4.96 8.90
C TYR A 120 9.71 -5.82 9.90
N THR A 121 9.39 -7.11 9.97
CA THR A 121 10.03 -8.10 10.86
C THR A 121 11.30 -8.73 10.26
N GLY A 122 11.58 -8.50 8.97
CA GLY A 122 12.74 -9.06 8.27
C GLY A 122 12.60 -10.53 7.90
N THR A 123 11.37 -11.06 7.86
CA THR A 123 11.06 -12.42 7.43
C THR A 123 10.78 -12.52 5.92
N TYR A 124 10.59 -11.39 5.24
CA TYR A 124 10.38 -11.29 3.79
C TYR A 124 11.47 -10.46 3.09
N PRO A 125 11.95 -10.85 1.90
CA PRO A 125 11.63 -12.09 1.19
C PRO A 125 12.17 -13.32 1.94
N PRO A 126 11.49 -14.48 1.84
CA PRO A 126 11.96 -15.70 2.48
C PRO A 126 13.36 -16.04 1.95
N LYS A 127 14.30 -16.31 2.86
CA LYS A 127 15.62 -16.80 2.49
C LYS A 127 15.46 -18.20 1.89
N VAL A 128 15.72 -18.34 0.60
CA VAL A 128 15.83 -19.66 -0.03
C VAL A 128 16.98 -20.41 0.62
N ALA A 129 16.68 -21.53 1.28
CA ALA A 129 17.69 -22.43 1.82
C ALA A 129 18.43 -23.09 0.66
N GLY A 130 19.67 -22.64 0.37
CA GLY A 130 20.53 -23.24 -0.65
C GLY A 130 21.27 -22.27 -1.57
N ALA A 131 21.10 -20.95 -1.45
CA ALA A 131 21.90 -19.99 -2.22
C ALA A 131 23.01 -19.39 -1.34
N GLU A 132 24.16 -20.04 -1.31
CA GLU A 132 25.40 -19.33 -0.99
C GLU A 132 25.72 -18.37 -2.14
N GLY A 133 25.73 -17.07 -1.84
CA GLY A 133 26.40 -16.07 -2.65
C GLY A 133 25.70 -15.66 -3.94
N GLU A 134 24.54 -15.01 -3.84
CA GLU A 134 24.26 -13.89 -4.72
C GLU A 134 23.42 -12.87 -3.96
N ALA A 135 23.92 -11.64 -3.85
CA ALA A 135 23.08 -10.54 -3.43
C ALA A 135 21.88 -10.54 -4.37
N VAL A 136 20.68 -10.79 -3.84
CA VAL A 136 19.46 -10.44 -4.54
C VAL A 136 19.52 -8.92 -4.66
N VAL A 137 20.08 -8.47 -5.78
CA VAL A 137 19.83 -7.15 -6.31
C VAL A 137 18.33 -7.17 -6.53
N VAL A 138 17.60 -6.66 -5.55
CA VAL A 138 16.30 -6.07 -5.83
C VAL A 138 16.63 -5.10 -6.94
N GLU A 139 16.20 -5.42 -8.16
CA GLU A 139 16.16 -4.46 -9.23
C GLU A 139 15.30 -3.33 -8.67
N ASP A 140 15.97 -2.32 -8.12
CA ASP A 140 15.46 -0.97 -8.16
C ASP A 140 15.06 -0.85 -9.62
N LYS A 141 13.75 -0.81 -9.89
CA LYS A 141 13.29 -0.21 -11.12
C LYS A 141 13.70 1.24 -10.99
N GLY A 142 15.00 1.45 -11.20
CA GLY A 142 15.67 2.70 -11.10
C GLY A 142 14.83 3.61 -11.93
N ILE A 143 14.62 4.80 -11.37
CA ILE A 143 14.21 6.00 -12.09
C ILE A 143 14.52 5.77 -13.56
N ASN A 144 13.51 5.70 -14.42
CA ASN A 144 13.71 5.46 -15.86
C ASN A 144 14.46 6.68 -16.42
N VAL A 145 15.76 6.78 -16.15
CA VAL A 145 16.65 7.87 -16.50
C VAL A 145 16.47 8.24 -17.97
N PRO A 146 16.36 7.29 -18.93
CA PRO A 146 16.02 7.64 -20.31
C PRO A 146 14.68 8.37 -20.46
N LEU A 147 13.62 7.97 -19.75
CA LEU A 147 12.32 8.66 -19.76
C LEU A 147 12.42 10.07 -19.15
N PHE A 148 13.16 10.23 -18.04
CA PHE A 148 13.35 11.54 -17.40
C PHE A 148 14.20 12.49 -18.24
N ILE A 149 15.20 11.99 -18.98
CA ILE A 149 15.96 12.78 -19.95
C ILE A 149 15.05 13.27 -21.08
N VAL A 150 14.24 12.37 -21.67
CA VAL A 150 13.28 12.76 -22.72
C VAL A 150 12.28 13.78 -22.20
N LEU A 151 11.73 13.58 -21.01
CA LEU A 151 10.82 14.52 -20.36
C LEU A 151 11.48 15.89 -20.14
N PHE A 152 12.72 15.91 -19.64
CA PHE A 152 13.47 17.16 -19.43
C PHE A 152 13.71 17.92 -20.74
N VAL A 153 14.06 17.23 -21.83
CA VAL A 153 14.24 17.84 -23.15
C VAL A 153 12.93 18.45 -23.66
N ILE A 154 11.81 17.76 -23.52
CA ILE A 154 10.49 18.28 -23.90
C ILE A 154 10.15 19.55 -23.10
N LEU A 155 10.33 19.51 -21.79
CA LEU A 155 10.08 20.67 -20.92
C LEU A 155 11.01 21.84 -21.24
N ALA A 156 12.28 21.59 -21.55
CA ALA A 156 13.23 22.62 -21.95
C ALA A 156 12.86 23.27 -23.30
N LEU A 157 12.43 22.47 -24.29
CA LEU A 157 11.95 22.98 -25.58
C LEU A 157 10.71 23.86 -25.41
N LEU A 158 9.74 23.42 -24.60
CA LEU A 158 8.56 24.21 -24.28
C LEU A 158 8.93 25.53 -23.59
N ALA A 159 9.86 25.50 -22.62
CA ALA A 159 10.34 26.70 -21.95
C ALA A 159 11.00 27.69 -22.92
N VAL A 160 11.80 27.21 -23.88
CA VAL A 160 12.42 28.07 -24.90
C VAL A 160 11.36 28.70 -25.81
N VAL A 161 10.37 27.94 -26.27
CA VAL A 161 9.29 28.48 -27.11
C VAL A 161 8.51 29.56 -26.37
N LEU A 162 8.13 29.31 -25.12
CA LEU A 162 7.45 30.29 -24.28
C LEU A 162 8.31 31.55 -24.04
N ALA A 163 9.62 31.39 -23.80
CA ALA A 163 10.54 32.53 -23.65
C ALA A 163 10.63 33.38 -24.92
N ARG A 164 10.63 32.75 -26.10
CA ARG A 164 10.62 33.46 -27.40
C ARG A 164 9.32 34.22 -27.61
N ILE A 165 8.19 33.64 -27.24
CA ILE A 165 6.86 34.28 -27.33
C ILE A 165 6.80 35.49 -26.38
N ILE A 166 7.17 35.33 -25.11
CA ILE A 166 7.18 36.42 -24.12
C ILE A 166 8.12 37.55 -24.57
N SER A 167 9.29 37.21 -25.12
CA SER A 167 10.23 38.21 -25.63
C SER A 167 9.64 39.00 -26.81
N LYS A 168 8.89 38.34 -27.71
CA LYS A 168 8.18 39.03 -28.80
C LYS A 168 7.05 39.94 -28.29
N PHE A 169 6.34 39.53 -27.24
CA PHE A 169 5.33 40.39 -26.60
C PHE A 169 5.94 41.58 -25.85
N LYS A 170 7.08 41.41 -25.17
CA LYS A 170 7.81 42.53 -24.54
C LYS A 170 8.38 43.53 -25.55
N LEU A 171 8.72 43.09 -26.75
CA LEU A 171 9.17 43.97 -27.83
C LEU A 171 8.01 44.79 -28.41
N HIS A 172 6.83 44.18 -28.61
CA HIS A 172 5.65 44.92 -29.05
C HIS A 172 5.11 45.87 -27.96
N GLY A 173 5.06 45.46 -26.69
CA GLY A 173 4.62 46.36 -25.61
C GLY A 173 5.52 47.59 -25.39
N ARG A 174 6.76 47.57 -25.90
CA ARG A 174 7.69 48.72 -25.86
C ARG A 174 7.51 49.66 -27.05
N THR A 175 6.94 49.21 -28.17
CA THR A 175 6.67 50.04 -29.35
C THR A 175 5.35 50.79 -29.27
N GLU A 176 4.40 50.34 -28.42
CA GLU A 176 3.11 51.01 -28.22
C GLU A 176 3.06 51.97 -27.02
N GLY A 177 4.16 52.12 -26.27
CA GLY A 177 4.23 52.98 -25.09
C GLY A 177 4.61 54.42 -25.43
N TRP A 178 3.59 55.24 -25.71
CA TRP A 178 3.64 56.71 -25.60
C TRP A 178 3.21 57.15 -24.20
#